data_AF-A0A5R9JFZ2-F1
#
_entry.id   AF-A0A5R9JFZ2-F1
#
_cell.length_a   1.000
_cell.length_b   1.000
_cell.length_c   1.000
_cell.angle_alpha   90.00
_cell.angle_beta   90.00
_cell.angle_gamma   90.00
#
_symmetry.space_group_name_H-M   'P 1'
#
loop_
_entity.id
_entity.type
_entity.pdbx_description
1 polymer ?
#
loop_
_entity_poly.entity_id
_entity_poly.type
_entity_poly.pdbx_seq_one_letter_code
_entity_poly.pdbx_strand_id
1 'polypeptide(L)'
;MSKDAKGGGKGAKATGRAAGKTASKPPAKSALRKKVQRLTSAKTQGLAAKPSKSASLETGSTASVLDRLFETVVARRDADPNVSHSARLLSRGTHKVAQKFGEEAVECLIEAVAGNGDKLIGESADVLYHLIVLWVDAGLRPDAVWNELRRREGVSGIAEKASRSRWVPAGRNTGE
;
A
#
# COMPACT_ATOMS: atom_id res chain seq x y z
N MET A 1 74.49 -23.18 -5.25
CA MET A 1 75.32 -23.83 -4.20
C MET A 1 75.24 -22.96 -2.94
N SER A 2 75.32 -23.60 -1.77
CA SER A 2 75.07 -23.13 -0.38
C SER A 2 73.59 -23.19 0.04
N LYS A 3 73.08 -24.27 0.67
CA LYS A 3 73.38 -24.95 1.97
C LYS A 3 73.04 -24.08 3.20
N ASP A 4 71.96 -24.45 3.91
CA ASP A 4 71.93 -25.01 5.29
C ASP A 4 71.85 -23.88 6.34
N ALA A 5 71.19 -23.87 7.50
CA ALA A 5 70.60 -24.84 8.43
C ALA A 5 69.64 -24.04 9.36
N LYS A 6 68.43 -24.52 9.75
CA LYS A 6 68.08 -25.42 10.87
C LYS A 6 67.98 -24.75 12.26
N GLY A 7 66.81 -24.87 12.89
CA GLY A 7 66.56 -24.67 14.33
C GLY A 7 65.11 -24.20 14.59
N GLY A 8 64.21 -24.86 15.34
CA GLY A 8 64.29 -26.09 16.11
C GLY A 8 63.65 -25.93 17.49
N GLY A 9 62.33 -26.15 17.60
CA GLY A 9 61.61 -26.49 18.85
C GLY A 9 60.79 -25.37 19.50
N LYS A 10 59.75 -25.62 20.31
CA LYS A 10 58.95 -26.81 20.64
C LYS A 10 57.86 -26.34 21.64
N GLY A 11 56.61 -26.78 21.47
CA GLY A 11 55.59 -26.87 22.54
C GLY A 11 54.80 -25.59 22.84
N ALA A 12 53.51 -25.62 23.20
CA ALA A 12 52.60 -26.72 23.48
C ALA A 12 51.15 -26.19 23.59
N LYS A 13 50.17 -27.09 23.34
CA LYS A 13 48.79 -27.13 23.87
C LYS A 13 47.84 -25.95 23.51
N ALA A 14 46.54 -26.12 23.28
CA ALA A 14 45.64 -27.27 23.28
C ALA A 14 44.28 -26.78 22.73
N THR A 15 43.53 -27.72 22.13
CA THR A 15 42.05 -27.88 22.22
C THR A 15 41.14 -26.71 21.85
N GLY A 16 40.33 -26.88 20.80
CA GLY A 16 39.17 -26.03 20.54
C GLY A 16 38.36 -26.45 19.32
N ARG A 17 37.41 -27.34 19.55
CA ARG A 17 36.51 -28.02 18.60
C ARG A 17 35.37 -27.08 18.11
N ALA A 18 34.83 -27.45 16.94
CA ALA A 18 33.45 -27.30 16.47
C ALA A 18 33.14 -26.21 15.42
N ALA A 19 32.72 -26.72 14.26
CA ALA A 19 32.01 -26.04 13.20
C ALA A 19 30.68 -25.45 13.69
N GLY A 20 30.33 -24.27 13.18
CA GLY A 20 29.01 -23.67 13.33
C GLY A 20 28.62 -22.92 12.06
N LYS A 21 27.89 -23.60 11.18
CA LYS A 21 27.09 -22.97 10.12
C LYS A 21 26.05 -22.06 10.78
N THR A 22 26.04 -20.77 10.49
CA THR A 22 24.88 -19.92 10.78
C THR A 22 24.18 -19.57 9.49
N ALA A 23 23.02 -20.20 9.30
CA ALA A 23 22.06 -19.88 8.28
C ALA A 23 21.35 -18.55 8.61
N SER A 24 21.27 -17.69 7.59
CA SER A 24 20.20 -16.74 7.23
C SER A 24 19.15 -16.28 8.27
N LYS A 25 18.88 -14.97 8.31
CA LYS A 25 17.52 -14.45 8.50
C LYS A 25 17.30 -13.03 7.92
N PRO A 26 16.36 -12.83 6.98
CA PRO A 26 15.80 -11.51 6.61
C PRO A 26 14.69 -11.04 7.60
N PRO A 27 14.25 -9.76 7.53
CA PRO A 27 13.73 -9.01 8.68
C PRO A 27 12.21 -9.13 8.96
N ALA A 28 11.88 -8.72 10.19
CA ALA A 28 10.60 -8.31 10.79
C ALA A 28 9.27 -8.63 10.06
N LYS A 29 8.69 -9.81 10.38
CA LYS A 29 7.30 -10.20 10.11
C LYS A 29 6.35 -9.99 11.31
N SER A 30 6.58 -8.99 12.16
CA SER A 30 6.03 -9.01 13.54
C SER A 30 4.81 -8.13 13.83
N ALA A 31 4.47 -7.13 13.00
CA ALA A 31 3.30 -6.27 13.24
C ALA A 31 2.01 -6.79 12.57
N LEU A 32 2.10 -7.20 11.30
CA LEU A 32 0.95 -7.62 10.49
C LEU A 32 0.32 -8.95 10.96
N ARG A 33 1.14 -9.90 11.44
CA ARG A 33 0.66 -11.21 11.94
C ARG A 33 -0.17 -11.13 13.21
N LYS A 34 0.09 -10.15 14.08
CA LYS A 34 -0.60 -10.04 15.37
C LYS A 34 -2.03 -9.52 15.24
N LYS A 35 -2.33 -8.72 14.21
CA LYS A 35 -3.68 -8.18 13.98
C LYS A 35 -4.61 -9.22 13.31
N VAL A 36 -4.05 -10.05 12.42
CA VAL A 36 -4.79 -11.13 11.73
C VAL A 36 -5.30 -12.23 12.67
N GLN A 37 -4.63 -12.48 13.80
CA GLN A 37 -5.00 -13.59 14.70
C GLN A 37 -6.06 -13.24 15.76
N ARG A 38 -6.44 -11.96 15.89
CA ARG A 38 -7.35 -11.48 16.96
C ARG A 38 -8.79 -11.26 16.50
N LEU A 39 -9.10 -11.50 15.22
CA LEU A 39 -10.40 -11.19 14.61
C LEU A 39 -11.36 -12.38 14.48
N THR A 40 -11.03 -13.57 14.97
CA THR A 40 -11.92 -14.75 14.90
C THR A 40 -12.90 -14.88 16.07
N SER A 41 -13.01 -13.87 16.95
CA SER A 41 -13.86 -13.95 18.14
C SER A 41 -14.46 -12.59 18.49
N ALA A 42 -15.47 -12.12 17.74
CA ALA A 42 -16.34 -11.06 18.25
C ALA A 42 -17.75 -11.20 17.67
N LYS A 43 -18.69 -11.27 18.61
CA LYS A 43 -20.10 -11.64 18.51
C LYS A 43 -20.96 -10.44 18.11
N THR A 44 -21.95 -10.71 17.28
CA THR A 44 -23.01 -9.81 16.81
C THR A 44 -23.76 -9.14 17.96
N GLN A 45 -23.78 -7.80 18.01
CA GLN A 45 -24.79 -7.04 18.75
C GLN A 45 -25.15 -5.71 18.05
N GLY A 46 -26.39 -5.67 17.53
CA GLY A 46 -27.37 -4.60 17.71
C GLY A 46 -27.08 -3.18 17.22
N LEU A 47 -27.68 -2.81 16.08
CA LEU A 47 -27.84 -1.43 15.61
C LEU A 47 -28.92 -0.70 16.43
N ALA A 48 -28.60 0.53 16.88
CA ALA A 48 -29.58 1.58 17.13
C ALA A 48 -28.89 2.96 16.99
N ALA A 49 -29.06 3.61 15.83
CA ALA A 49 -28.59 4.98 15.60
C ALA A 49 -29.62 5.98 16.14
N LYS A 50 -29.18 6.93 16.98
CA LYS A 50 -29.96 8.10 17.42
C LYS A 50 -29.61 9.30 16.52
N PRO A 51 -30.56 10.20 16.21
CA PRO A 51 -30.33 11.28 15.26
C PRO A 51 -29.56 12.43 15.93
N SER A 52 -28.52 12.92 15.27
CA SER A 52 -27.79 14.14 15.66
C SER A 52 -28.38 15.37 14.96
N LYS A 53 -28.33 16.51 15.66
CA LYS A 53 -29.02 17.76 15.34
C LYS A 53 -28.42 18.51 14.14
N SER A 54 -29.34 18.98 13.29
CA SER A 54 -29.31 20.16 12.39
C SER A 54 -28.06 20.38 11.53
N ALA A 55 -28.09 19.80 10.33
CA ALA A 55 -27.19 20.13 9.23
C ALA A 55 -27.53 21.50 8.64
N SER A 56 -26.59 22.43 8.69
CA SER A 56 -26.53 23.56 7.77
C SER A 56 -26.10 23.05 6.40
N LEU A 57 -26.78 23.51 5.36
CA LEU A 57 -26.70 23.02 3.98
C LEU A 57 -25.38 23.41 3.29
N GLU A 58 -24.34 22.56 3.40
CA GLU A 58 -23.14 22.68 2.57
C GLU A 58 -23.43 22.13 1.17
N THR A 59 -23.69 23.05 0.24
CA THR A 59 -24.21 22.79 -1.11
C THR A 59 -23.05 22.58 -2.09
N GLY A 60 -22.28 21.52 -1.90
CA GLY A 60 -21.38 20.98 -2.92
C GLY A 60 -21.83 19.57 -3.26
N SER A 61 -21.98 19.23 -4.54
CA SER A 61 -22.19 17.84 -4.96
C SER A 61 -21.19 16.94 -4.22
N THR A 62 -21.62 15.78 -3.70
CA THR A 62 -20.74 14.86 -2.95
C THR A 62 -19.48 14.53 -3.74
N ALA A 63 -19.55 14.46 -5.07
CA ALA A 63 -18.40 14.22 -5.94
C ALA A 63 -17.39 15.38 -5.96
N SER A 64 -17.85 16.64 -5.83
CA SER A 64 -16.98 17.84 -5.84
C SER A 64 -15.98 17.86 -4.67
N VAL A 65 -16.18 17.03 -3.64
CA VAL A 65 -15.21 16.87 -2.55
C VAL A 65 -13.87 16.31 -3.06
N LEU A 66 -13.92 15.45 -4.08
CA LEU A 66 -12.71 14.84 -4.65
C LEU A 66 -11.93 15.85 -5.48
N ASP A 67 -12.62 16.74 -6.20
CA ASP A 67 -11.97 17.83 -6.94
C ASP A 67 -11.30 18.81 -5.98
N ARG A 68 -11.99 19.24 -4.91
CA ARG A 68 -11.39 20.10 -3.87
C ARG A 68 -10.20 19.42 -3.18
N LEU A 69 -10.29 18.12 -2.95
CA LEU A 69 -9.20 17.35 -2.36
C LEU A 69 -7.99 17.30 -3.30
N PHE A 70 -8.21 17.05 -4.59
CA PHE A 70 -7.15 17.09 -5.60
C PHE A 70 -6.45 18.45 -5.64
N GLU A 71 -7.21 19.55 -5.73
CA GLU A 71 -6.64 20.90 -5.75
C GLU A 71 -5.85 21.21 -4.46
N THR A 72 -6.33 20.72 -3.31
CA THR A 72 -5.60 20.83 -2.03
C THR A 72 -4.28 20.06 -2.05
N VAL A 73 -4.25 18.86 -2.62
CA VAL A 73 -3.02 18.05 -2.72
C VAL A 73 -2.03 18.70 -3.68
N VAL A 74 -2.48 19.21 -4.83
CA VAL A 74 -1.65 19.96 -5.78
C VAL A 74 -1.05 21.20 -5.11
N ALA A 75 -1.86 22.02 -4.44
CA ALA A 75 -1.41 23.23 -3.76
C ALA A 75 -0.38 22.95 -2.66
N ARG A 76 -0.40 21.75 -2.08
CA ARG A 76 0.52 21.31 -1.01
C ARG A 76 1.70 20.50 -1.52
N ARG A 77 1.85 20.29 -2.83
CA ARG A 77 2.93 19.48 -3.42
C ARG A 77 4.32 19.95 -3.00
N ASP A 78 4.53 21.26 -3.07
CA ASP A 78 5.82 21.91 -2.81
C ASP A 78 5.91 22.54 -1.41
N ALA A 79 4.96 22.22 -0.52
CA ALA A 79 4.98 22.65 0.88
C ALA A 79 6.06 21.91 1.69
N ASP A 80 6.37 22.38 2.90
CA ASP A 80 7.32 21.70 3.79
C ASP A 80 6.87 20.25 4.11
N PRO A 81 7.65 19.21 3.75
CA PRO A 81 7.38 17.81 4.08
C PRO A 81 7.26 17.51 5.57
N ASN A 82 7.82 18.36 6.44
CA ASN A 82 7.69 18.18 7.88
C ASN A 82 6.30 18.58 8.40
N VAL A 83 5.61 19.48 7.68
CA VAL A 83 4.30 20.04 8.08
C VAL A 83 3.14 19.46 7.28
N SER A 84 3.37 19.10 6.01
CA SER A 84 2.33 18.57 5.11
C SER A 84 2.51 17.09 4.83
N HIS A 85 1.49 16.28 5.14
CA HIS A 85 1.50 14.85 4.85
C HIS A 85 1.61 14.57 3.33
N SER A 86 0.83 15.27 2.51
CA SER A 86 0.89 15.15 1.05
C SER A 86 2.29 15.49 0.52
N ALA A 87 2.89 16.59 0.99
CA ALA A 87 4.25 16.97 0.61
C ALA A 87 5.27 15.88 0.98
N ARG A 88 5.13 15.30 2.19
CA ARG A 88 6.00 14.22 2.66
C ARG A 88 5.90 12.95 1.83
N LEU A 89 4.72 12.62 1.33
CA LEU A 89 4.56 11.46 0.46
C LEU A 89 5.17 11.73 -0.91
N LEU A 90 4.84 12.87 -1.50
CA LEU A 90 5.31 13.28 -2.83
C LEU A 90 6.84 13.45 -2.84
N SER A 91 7.43 14.02 -1.80
CA SER A 91 8.89 14.16 -1.67
C SER A 91 9.64 12.82 -1.58
N ARG A 92 8.93 11.73 -1.27
CA ARG A 92 9.49 10.36 -1.22
C ARG A 92 9.28 9.58 -2.51
N GLY A 93 8.64 10.20 -3.51
CA GLY A 93 8.45 9.69 -4.85
C GLY A 93 7.47 8.53 -4.98
N THR A 94 7.25 8.13 -6.24
CA THR A 94 6.22 7.19 -6.69
C THR A 94 6.19 5.88 -5.91
N HIS A 95 7.33 5.29 -5.58
CA HIS A 95 7.37 4.04 -4.83
C HIS A 95 6.68 4.17 -3.47
N LYS A 96 6.92 5.27 -2.73
CA LYS A 96 6.29 5.44 -1.42
C LYS A 96 4.81 5.76 -1.54
N VAL A 97 4.44 6.56 -2.53
CA VAL A 97 3.03 6.91 -2.80
C VAL A 97 2.24 5.65 -3.15
N ALA A 98 2.72 4.84 -4.09
CA ALA A 98 2.12 3.57 -4.48
C ALA A 98 2.04 2.56 -3.33
N GLN A 99 3.09 2.50 -2.50
CA GLN A 99 3.07 1.66 -1.30
C GLN A 99 1.91 2.04 -0.36
N LYS A 100 1.74 3.34 -0.05
CA LYS A 100 0.65 3.76 0.84
C LYS A 100 -0.72 3.49 0.24
N PHE A 101 -0.92 3.78 -1.04
CA PHE A 101 -2.16 3.42 -1.72
C PHE A 101 -2.47 1.91 -1.61
N GLY A 102 -1.45 1.06 -1.79
CA GLY A 102 -1.60 -0.39 -1.63
C GLY A 102 -1.93 -0.82 -0.21
N GLU A 103 -1.35 -0.17 0.81
CA GLU A 103 -1.68 -0.40 2.23
C GLU A 103 -3.16 -0.11 2.49
N GLU A 104 -3.64 1.10 2.16
CA GLU A 104 -5.04 1.48 2.44
C GLU A 104 -6.05 0.64 1.65
N ALA A 105 -5.71 0.23 0.42
CA ALA A 105 -6.55 -0.67 -0.35
C ALA A 105 -6.72 -2.03 0.34
N VAL A 106 -5.65 -2.56 0.94
CA VAL A 106 -5.71 -3.83 1.69
C VAL A 106 -6.46 -3.66 3.00
N GLU A 107 -6.29 -2.55 3.72
CA GLU A 107 -7.04 -2.26 4.96
C GLU A 107 -8.55 -2.12 4.68
N CYS A 108 -8.92 -1.42 3.61
CA CYS A 108 -10.30 -1.33 3.13
C CYS A 108 -10.90 -2.71 2.82
N LEU A 109 -10.14 -3.59 2.15
CA LEU A 109 -10.57 -4.96 1.87
C LEU A 109 -10.78 -5.77 3.16
N ILE A 110 -9.89 -5.60 4.14
CA ILE A 110 -9.98 -6.30 5.44
C ILE A 110 -11.27 -5.90 6.17
N GLU A 111 -11.58 -4.61 6.26
CA GLU A 111 -12.78 -4.15 6.97
C GLU A 111 -14.08 -4.50 6.22
N ALA A 112 -14.04 -4.58 4.88
CA ALA A 112 -15.14 -5.12 4.08
C ALA A 112 -15.41 -6.59 4.41
N VAL A 113 -14.37 -7.43 4.45
CA VAL A 113 -14.49 -8.85 4.80
C VAL A 113 -14.94 -9.04 6.26
N ALA A 114 -14.51 -8.15 7.15
CA ALA A 114 -14.91 -8.17 8.56
C ALA A 114 -16.37 -7.70 8.79
N GLY A 115 -17.05 -7.15 7.78
CA GLY A 115 -18.41 -6.62 7.91
C GLY A 115 -18.50 -5.36 8.77
N ASN A 116 -17.40 -4.61 8.90
CA ASN A 116 -17.31 -3.45 9.77
C ASN A 116 -17.55 -2.16 8.97
N GLY A 117 -18.82 -1.78 8.84
CA GLY A 117 -19.25 -0.63 8.02
C GLY A 117 -18.59 0.69 8.40
N ASP A 118 -18.49 1.01 9.70
CA ASP A 118 -17.95 2.29 10.16
C ASP A 118 -16.46 2.44 9.79
N LYS A 119 -15.68 1.38 9.96
CA LYS A 119 -14.26 1.43 9.53
C LYS A 119 -14.12 1.34 8.02
N LEU A 120 -14.96 0.57 7.34
CA LEU A 120 -14.94 0.52 5.88
C LEU A 120 -15.13 1.91 5.25
N ILE A 121 -15.96 2.77 5.84
CA ILE A 121 -16.11 4.17 5.40
C ILE A 121 -14.78 4.92 5.52
N GLY A 122 -14.11 4.80 6.66
CA GLY A 122 -12.81 5.44 6.91
C GLY A 122 -11.73 4.96 5.93
N GLU A 123 -11.56 3.64 5.81
CA GLU A 123 -10.58 3.05 4.89
C GLU A 123 -10.90 3.37 3.42
N SER A 124 -12.18 3.47 3.05
CA SER A 124 -12.59 3.91 1.71
C SER A 124 -12.18 5.36 1.44
N ALA A 125 -12.27 6.24 2.43
CA ALA A 125 -11.82 7.61 2.31
C ALA A 125 -10.29 7.69 2.16
N ASP A 126 -9.55 6.87 2.90
CA ASP A 126 -8.08 6.80 2.80
C ASP A 126 -7.63 6.26 1.44
N VAL A 127 -8.33 5.26 0.88
CA VAL A 127 -8.13 4.79 -0.49
C VAL A 127 -8.29 5.93 -1.50
N LEU A 128 -9.37 6.72 -1.41
CA LEU A 128 -9.62 7.83 -2.33
C LEU A 128 -8.57 8.93 -2.19
N TYR A 129 -8.17 9.27 -0.96
CA TYR A 129 -7.10 10.24 -0.70
C TYR A 129 -5.78 9.79 -1.32
N HIS A 130 -5.35 8.55 -1.03
CA HIS A 130 -4.08 8.06 -1.53
C HIS A 130 -4.06 7.82 -3.04
N LEU A 131 -5.22 7.50 -3.64
CA LEU A 131 -5.38 7.47 -5.10
C LEU A 131 -5.20 8.86 -5.72
N ILE A 132 -5.76 9.91 -5.10
CA ILE A 132 -5.56 11.30 -5.54
C ILE A 132 -4.09 11.72 -5.42
N VAL A 133 -3.41 11.39 -4.31
CA VAL A 133 -1.97 11.66 -4.17
C VAL A 133 -1.16 10.94 -5.25
N LEU A 134 -1.53 9.71 -5.59
CA LEU A 134 -0.92 8.96 -6.70
C LEU A 134 -1.14 9.63 -8.05
N TRP A 135 -2.33 10.17 -8.33
CA TRP A 135 -2.58 10.93 -9.55
C TRP A 135 -1.73 12.21 -9.62
N VAL A 136 -1.60 12.94 -8.51
CA VAL A 136 -0.74 14.13 -8.46
C VAL A 136 0.73 13.77 -8.71
N ASP A 137 1.24 12.70 -8.09
CA ASP A 137 2.60 12.19 -8.34
C ASP A 137 2.80 11.81 -9.82
N ALA A 138 1.79 11.20 -10.44
CA ALA A 138 1.80 10.77 -11.84
C ALA A 138 1.49 11.90 -12.85
N GLY A 139 1.19 13.12 -12.40
CA GLY A 139 0.78 14.24 -13.27
C GLY A 139 -0.58 14.05 -13.94
N LEU A 140 -1.46 13.24 -13.35
CA LEU A 140 -2.80 12.95 -13.86
C LEU A 140 -3.85 13.82 -13.17
N ARG A 141 -4.80 14.34 -13.96
CA ARG A 141 -5.98 15.05 -13.44
C ARG A 141 -7.17 14.10 -13.24
N PRO A 142 -8.01 14.31 -12.21
CA PRO A 142 -9.23 13.54 -12.01
C PRO A 142 -10.15 13.53 -13.24
N ASP A 143 -10.19 14.62 -14.00
CA ASP A 143 -10.95 14.76 -15.25
C ASP A 143 -10.72 13.60 -16.24
N ALA A 144 -9.48 13.14 -16.36
CA ALA A 144 -9.14 12.02 -17.23
C ALA A 144 -9.81 10.71 -16.76
N VAL A 145 -9.88 10.50 -15.44
CA VAL A 145 -10.52 9.33 -14.83
C VAL A 145 -12.03 9.45 -14.93
N TRP A 146 -12.60 10.63 -14.69
CA TRP A 146 -14.04 10.89 -14.87
C TRP A 146 -14.49 10.65 -16.30
N ASN A 147 -13.70 11.09 -17.29
CA ASN A 147 -13.97 10.83 -18.69
C ASN A 147 -13.92 9.33 -19.01
N GLU A 148 -12.98 8.60 -18.44
CA GLU A 148 -12.90 7.14 -18.61
C GLU A 148 -14.08 6.41 -17.93
N LEU A 149 -14.53 6.87 -16.75
CA LEU A 149 -15.74 6.33 -16.13
C LEU A 149 -16.97 6.61 -17.00
N ARG A 150 -17.15 7.84 -17.49
CA ARG A 150 -18.24 8.20 -18.41
C ARG A 150 -18.23 7.35 -19.69
N ARG A 151 -17.06 7.03 -20.23
CA ARG A 151 -16.92 6.13 -21.39
C ARG A 151 -17.43 4.71 -21.09
N ARG A 152 -17.39 4.27 -19.83
CA ARG A 152 -17.87 2.95 -19.37
C ARG A 152 -19.33 2.98 -18.89
N GLU A 153 -19.85 4.15 -18.55
CA GLU A 153 -21.26 4.31 -18.17
C GLU A 153 -22.17 3.79 -19.29
N GLY A 154 -23.19 3.01 -18.91
CA GLY A 154 -24.11 2.38 -19.86
C GLY A 154 -23.58 1.11 -20.55
N VAL A 155 -22.29 0.79 -20.44
CA VAL A 155 -21.72 -0.50 -20.86
C VAL A 155 -21.68 -1.41 -19.64
N SER A 156 -22.39 -2.55 -19.67
CA SER A 156 -22.32 -3.49 -18.54
C SER A 156 -20.87 -3.92 -18.31
N GLY A 157 -20.43 -3.98 -17.05
CA GLY A 157 -19.04 -4.37 -16.74
C GLY A 157 -18.66 -5.76 -17.25
N ILE A 158 -19.65 -6.60 -17.58
CA ILE A 158 -19.47 -7.90 -18.24
C ILE A 158 -19.15 -7.70 -19.73
N ALA A 159 -19.92 -6.87 -20.44
CA ALA A 159 -19.67 -6.54 -21.85
C ALA A 159 -18.33 -5.81 -22.02
N GLU A 160 -18.00 -4.88 -21.12
CA GLU A 160 -16.72 -4.18 -21.13
C GLU A 160 -15.55 -5.17 -20.93
N LYS A 161 -15.61 -6.06 -19.94
CA LYS A 161 -14.59 -7.09 -19.70
C LYS A 161 -14.44 -8.06 -20.87
N ALA A 162 -15.54 -8.43 -21.53
CA ALA A 162 -15.51 -9.30 -22.71
C ALA A 162 -14.85 -8.62 -23.92
N SER A 163 -14.97 -7.29 -24.04
CA SER A 163 -14.40 -6.51 -25.16
C SER A 163 -12.90 -6.21 -25.01
N ARG A 164 -12.33 -6.36 -23.80
CA ARG A 164 -10.89 -6.19 -23.59
C ARG A 164 -10.18 -7.38 -24.23
N SER A 165 -9.38 -7.15 -25.27
CA SER A 165 -8.47 -8.14 -25.85
C SER A 165 -7.77 -8.86 -24.70
N ARG A 166 -8.00 -10.17 -24.58
CA ARG A 166 -7.49 -11.02 -23.51
C ARG A 166 -6.03 -10.66 -23.31
N TRP A 167 -5.69 -10.05 -22.18
CA TRP A 167 -4.31 -9.71 -21.87
C TRP A 167 -3.52 -11.03 -21.85
N VAL A 168 -2.77 -11.29 -22.92
CA VAL A 168 -1.78 -12.35 -22.99
C VAL A 168 -0.48 -11.68 -22.55
N PRO A 169 0.07 -12.01 -21.38
CA PRO A 169 1.41 -11.54 -21.04
C PRO A 169 2.38 -12.03 -22.12
N ALA A 170 3.05 -11.10 -22.78
CA ALA A 170 4.15 -11.41 -23.68
C ALA A 170 5.26 -12.08 -22.86
N GLY A 171 5.59 -13.34 -23.19
CA GLY A 171 6.76 -13.99 -22.60
C GLY A 171 6.59 -15.42 -22.06
N ARG A 172 5.78 -16.28 -22.68
CA ARG A 172 6.04 -17.73 -22.63
C ARG A 172 6.59 -18.20 -23.97
N ASN A 173 7.90 -18.06 -24.14
CA ASN A 173 8.64 -18.91 -25.07
C ASN A 173 8.63 -20.33 -24.47
N THR A 174 7.64 -21.14 -24.83
CA THR A 174 7.75 -22.59 -24.75
C THR A 174 8.47 -23.04 -26.01
N GLY A 175 9.81 -22.95 -25.98
CA GLY A 175 10.66 -23.63 -26.94
C GLY A 175 10.78 -25.09 -26.54
N GLU A 176 10.37 -25.95 -27.46
CA GLU A 176 10.60 -27.41 -27.49
C GLU A 176 12.09 -27.77 -27.53
#